data_AF-A0A538KDV5-F1
#
_entry.id   AF-A0A538KDV5-F1
#
_cell.length_a   1.000
_cell.length_b   1.000
_cell.length_c   1.000
_cell.angle_alpha   90.00
_cell.angle_beta   90.00
_cell.angle_gamma   90.00
#
_symmetry.space_group_name_H-M   'P 1'
#
loop_
_entity.id
_entity.type
_entity.pdbx_description
1 polymer ?
#
loop_
_entity_poly.entity_id
_entity_poly.type
_entity_poly.pdbx_seq_one_letter_code
_entity_poly.pdbx_strand_id
1 'polypeptide(L)'
;MAAVAFAQQTNQYSVDASVTPNPKGSKAKPVPVGVKFNYSITEATGMQPAPVKSYKIAFTGLRVNGAFFPTCTAAKITAAGNSDTACPKKALVGTGTIDAYVYQTADPSGAGGFACPKKTDLWNAGKNKMVIFIFGDPSQCGGVAALPPISATFVNTSGGQALQFDVPPTILHAVAGLSVAVHNVTSTVKKLTVKKKGKTRGYFEAVGCPGGKRTVVVTFTPEVGSPGTATKSQSC
;
A
#
# COMPACT_ATOMS: atom_id res chain seq x y z
N MET A 1 -25.23 -21.79 -26.05
CA MET A 1 -24.12 -21.52 -25.12
C MET A 1 -24.73 -21.12 -23.79
N ALA A 2 -24.59 -21.94 -22.75
CA ALA A 2 -25.10 -21.61 -21.42
C ALA A 2 -24.20 -20.52 -20.83
N ALA A 3 -24.80 -19.36 -20.51
CA ALA A 3 -24.11 -18.33 -19.74
C ALA A 3 -23.91 -18.86 -18.32
N VAL A 4 -22.69 -19.28 -18.00
CA VAL A 4 -22.32 -19.59 -16.62
C VAL A 4 -22.28 -18.25 -15.89
N ALA A 5 -23.33 -17.95 -15.13
CA ALA A 5 -23.34 -16.81 -14.23
C ALA A 5 -22.41 -17.15 -13.07
N PHE A 6 -21.15 -16.73 -13.16
CA PHE A 6 -20.24 -16.82 -12.03
C PHE A 6 -20.82 -15.99 -10.87
N ALA A 7 -20.89 -16.59 -9.69
CA ALA A 7 -21.20 -15.85 -8.47
C ALA A 7 -20.20 -14.70 -8.35
N GLN A 8 -20.70 -13.51 -8.00
CA GLN A 8 -19.85 -12.33 -7.85
C GLN A 8 -18.76 -12.60 -6.80
N GLN A 9 -17.49 -12.44 -7.19
CA GLN A 9 -16.35 -12.57 -6.27
C GLN A 9 -16.58 -11.75 -5.01
N THR A 10 -16.45 -12.39 -3.85
CA THR A 10 -16.68 -11.74 -2.55
C THR A 10 -15.38 -11.72 -1.76
N ASN A 11 -14.66 -10.60 -1.88
CA ASN A 11 -13.38 -10.41 -1.20
C ASN A 11 -13.57 -10.35 0.33
N GLN A 12 -12.67 -11.00 1.05
CA GLN A 12 -12.49 -10.91 2.49
C GLN A 12 -11.14 -10.26 2.79
N TYR A 13 -11.10 -9.38 3.78
CA TYR A 13 -9.95 -8.53 4.04
C TYR A 13 -9.43 -8.74 5.46
N SER A 14 -8.11 -8.85 5.60
CA SER A 14 -7.45 -8.80 6.90
C SER A 14 -6.34 -7.76 6.90
N VAL A 15 -6.01 -7.20 8.07
CA VAL A 15 -4.90 -6.28 8.24
C VAL A 15 -4.12 -6.64 9.50
N ASP A 16 -2.80 -6.70 9.37
CA ASP A 16 -1.87 -6.75 10.47
C ASP A 16 -0.94 -5.54 10.40
N ALA A 17 -1.12 -4.61 11.32
CA ALA A 17 -0.38 -3.36 11.32
C ALA A 17 0.16 -3.05 12.71
N SER A 18 1.33 -2.43 12.75
CA SER A 18 1.97 -2.03 13.99
C SER A 18 2.77 -0.74 13.85
N VAL A 19 2.94 -0.04 14.97
CA VAL A 19 3.73 1.20 15.06
C VAL A 19 4.82 1.01 16.09
N THR A 20 6.07 1.31 15.71
CA THR A 20 7.25 1.06 16.55
C THR A 20 8.25 2.23 16.52
N PRO A 21 8.69 2.75 17.69
CA PRO A 21 8.12 2.48 19.01
C PRO A 21 6.65 2.90 19.05
N ASN A 22 5.94 2.54 20.13
CA ASN A 22 4.51 2.78 20.25
C ASN A 22 4.15 3.84 21.32
N PRO A 23 4.71 5.05 21.28
CA PRO A 23 4.38 6.08 22.24
C PRO A 23 3.01 6.69 21.94
N LYS A 24 2.40 7.28 22.97
CA LYS A 24 1.25 8.18 22.80
C LYS A 24 1.61 9.40 21.94
N GLY A 25 2.69 10.10 22.30
CA GLY A 25 3.07 11.38 21.70
C GLY A 25 2.03 12.48 21.93
N SER A 26 2.30 13.69 21.44
CA SER A 26 1.31 14.77 21.41
C SER A 26 1.58 15.72 20.25
N LYS A 27 0.61 16.56 19.88
CA LYS A 27 0.82 17.60 18.86
C LYS A 27 1.99 18.53 19.20
N ALA A 28 2.17 18.83 20.49
CA ALA A 28 3.24 19.68 21.00
C ALA A 28 4.60 18.96 21.13
N LYS A 29 4.57 17.67 21.52
CA LYS A 29 5.75 16.81 21.68
C LYS A 29 5.57 15.53 20.83
N PRO A 30 5.66 15.66 19.51
CA PRO A 30 5.54 14.51 18.61
C PRO A 30 6.69 13.53 18.84
N VAL A 31 6.46 12.24 18.65
CA VAL A 31 7.52 11.23 18.76
C VAL A 31 7.69 10.51 17.42
N PRO A 32 8.90 10.46 16.85
CA PRO A 32 9.17 9.71 15.63
C PRO A 32 8.87 8.21 15.75
N VAL A 33 8.20 7.65 14.76
CA VAL A 33 7.83 6.23 14.71
C VAL A 33 8.05 5.63 13.32
N GLY A 34 8.19 4.31 13.26
CA GLY A 34 8.03 3.51 12.05
C GLY A 34 6.67 2.82 12.05
N VAL A 35 6.22 2.40 10.87
CA VAL A 35 4.90 1.79 10.66
C VAL A 35 5.08 0.54 9.81
N LYS A 36 4.53 -0.58 10.27
CA LYS A 36 4.29 -1.77 9.47
C LYS A 36 2.80 -1.83 9.17
N PHE A 37 2.44 -2.05 7.92
CA PHE A 37 1.06 -2.28 7.52
C PHE A 37 1.03 -3.40 6.49
N ASN A 38 0.59 -4.56 6.95
CA ASN A 38 0.37 -5.72 6.11
C ASN A 38 -1.13 -5.91 5.94
N TYR A 39 -1.54 -6.44 4.80
CA TYR A 39 -2.92 -6.86 4.59
C TYR A 39 -2.98 -8.12 3.75
N SER A 40 -4.04 -8.88 3.93
CA SER A 40 -4.38 -10.00 3.07
C SER A 40 -5.75 -9.79 2.46
N ILE A 41 -5.93 -10.32 1.26
CA ILE A 41 -7.20 -10.35 0.56
C ILE A 41 -7.43 -11.79 0.14
N THR A 42 -8.53 -12.36 0.58
CA THR A 42 -9.00 -13.70 0.20
C THR A 42 -10.38 -13.58 -0.44
N GLU A 43 -10.92 -14.68 -0.93
CA GLU A 43 -12.27 -14.75 -1.52
C GLU A 43 -13.09 -15.79 -0.75
N ALA A 44 -14.38 -15.51 -0.52
CA ALA A 44 -15.22 -16.29 0.38
C ALA A 44 -15.49 -17.74 -0.07
N THR A 45 -15.40 -18.02 -1.37
CA THR A 45 -15.71 -19.31 -1.99
C THR A 45 -14.47 -20.05 -2.50
N GLY A 46 -13.27 -19.54 -2.22
CA GLY A 46 -12.01 -20.13 -2.65
C GLY A 46 -11.58 -19.77 -4.07
N MET A 47 -12.29 -18.84 -4.73
CA MET A 47 -11.85 -18.26 -6.00
C MET A 47 -10.67 -17.29 -5.78
N GLN A 48 -10.09 -16.80 -6.87
CA GLN A 48 -9.20 -15.64 -6.80
C GLN A 48 -9.99 -14.41 -6.34
N PRO A 49 -9.44 -13.55 -5.48
CA PRO A 49 -10.04 -12.26 -5.16
C PRO A 49 -10.24 -11.38 -6.38
N ALA A 50 -11.30 -10.57 -6.38
CA ALA A 50 -11.47 -9.50 -7.36
C ALA A 50 -10.35 -8.47 -7.22
N PRO A 51 -9.83 -7.91 -8.32
CA PRO A 51 -8.80 -6.86 -8.26
C PRO A 51 -9.32 -5.64 -7.50
N VAL A 52 -8.44 -5.05 -6.66
CA VAL A 52 -8.76 -3.87 -5.85
C VAL A 52 -8.18 -2.63 -6.49
N LYS A 53 -9.06 -1.72 -6.92
CA LYS A 53 -8.71 -0.49 -7.64
C LYS A 53 -8.40 0.70 -6.75
N SER A 54 -8.90 0.73 -5.52
CA SER A 54 -8.64 1.85 -4.61
C SER A 54 -8.37 1.37 -3.19
N TYR A 55 -7.41 2.02 -2.54
CA TYR A 55 -6.99 1.74 -1.18
C TYR A 55 -6.97 3.03 -0.36
N LYS A 56 -7.44 2.93 0.87
CA LYS A 56 -7.30 3.99 1.87
C LYS A 56 -6.85 3.39 3.20
N ILE A 57 -5.62 3.68 3.59
CA ILE A 57 -4.99 3.14 4.81
C ILE A 57 -4.91 4.28 5.84
N ALA A 58 -5.85 4.32 6.77
CA ALA A 58 -5.94 5.32 7.82
C ALA A 58 -5.15 4.94 9.06
N PHE A 59 -4.31 5.86 9.55
CA PHE A 59 -3.51 5.71 10.76
C PHE A 59 -3.96 6.70 11.84
N THR A 60 -4.56 6.20 12.91
CA THR A 60 -4.99 7.04 14.04
C THR A 60 -3.77 7.52 14.84
N GLY A 61 -3.80 8.80 15.23
CA GLY A 61 -2.78 9.42 16.09
C GLY A 61 -1.42 9.63 15.43
N LEU A 62 -1.32 9.45 14.10
CA LEU A 62 -0.10 9.67 13.34
C LEU A 62 -0.22 10.87 12.39
N ARG A 63 0.93 11.49 12.11
CA ARG A 63 1.12 12.40 10.98
C ARG A 63 2.37 12.05 10.18
N VAL A 64 2.36 12.39 8.90
CA VAL A 64 3.51 12.33 8.00
C VAL A 64 4.15 13.70 7.84
N ASN A 65 5.49 13.76 7.75
CA ASN A 65 6.24 14.99 7.54
C ASN A 65 7.13 14.92 6.29
N GLY A 66 6.60 14.42 5.17
CA GLY A 66 7.37 14.21 3.93
C GLY A 66 8.11 15.46 3.40
N ALA A 67 7.67 16.67 3.76
CA ALA A 67 8.35 17.92 3.42
C ALA A 67 9.77 18.08 4.02
N PHE A 68 10.11 17.31 5.06
CA PHE A 68 11.43 17.41 5.69
C PHE A 68 12.48 16.48 5.08
N PHE A 69 12.07 15.57 4.19
CA PHE A 69 12.89 14.49 3.65
C PHE A 69 13.13 14.69 2.15
N PRO A 70 14.22 14.13 1.59
CA PRO A 70 14.44 14.11 0.14
C PRO A 70 13.30 13.42 -0.60
N THR A 71 13.13 13.74 -1.88
CA THR A 71 11.99 13.27 -2.66
C THR A 71 12.41 12.38 -3.84
N CYS A 72 11.55 11.42 -4.18
CA CYS A 72 11.47 10.79 -5.49
C CYS A 72 10.01 10.76 -5.94
N THR A 73 9.71 11.33 -7.11
CA THR A 73 8.36 11.44 -7.65
C THR A 73 8.08 10.32 -8.65
N ALA A 74 6.80 10.03 -8.90
CA ALA A 74 6.40 9.06 -9.92
C ALA A 74 6.97 9.44 -11.30
N ALA A 75 6.87 10.72 -11.67
CA ALA A 75 7.44 11.24 -12.91
C ALA A 75 8.95 10.95 -13.05
N LYS A 76 9.71 11.00 -11.94
CA LYS A 76 11.14 10.71 -11.95
C LYS A 76 11.42 9.21 -12.21
N ILE A 77 10.62 8.32 -11.62
CA ILE A 77 10.72 6.87 -11.85
C ILE A 77 10.30 6.52 -13.28
N THR A 78 9.19 7.10 -13.76
CA THR A 78 8.72 6.90 -15.13
C THR A 78 9.72 7.40 -16.17
N ALA A 79 10.30 8.60 -15.97
CA ALA A 79 11.32 9.16 -16.87
C ALA A 79 12.60 8.32 -16.95
N ALA A 80 12.87 7.51 -15.92
CA ALA A 80 13.97 6.54 -15.91
C ALA A 80 13.56 5.15 -16.44
N GLY A 81 12.46 5.05 -17.19
CA GLY A 81 11.99 3.79 -17.79
C GLY A 81 11.34 2.85 -16.77
N ASN A 82 10.56 3.37 -15.82
CA ASN A 82 10.05 2.63 -14.66
C ASN A 82 11.18 2.00 -13.83
N SER A 83 12.18 2.81 -13.53
CA SER A 83 13.32 2.45 -12.68
C SER A 83 13.49 3.49 -11.58
N ASP A 84 13.66 3.05 -10.34
CA ASP A 84 13.93 3.93 -9.20
C ASP A 84 15.43 4.14 -8.94
N THR A 85 16.30 3.69 -9.85
CA THR A 85 17.76 3.89 -9.79
C THR A 85 18.16 5.37 -9.74
N ALA A 86 17.36 6.26 -10.34
CA ALA A 86 17.56 7.70 -10.28
C ALA A 86 17.11 8.33 -8.95
N CYS A 87 16.39 7.59 -8.10
CA CYS A 87 15.88 8.09 -6.83
C CYS A 87 17.01 8.25 -5.80
N PRO A 88 17.05 9.37 -5.05
CA PRO A 88 18.02 9.51 -3.96
C PRO A 88 17.72 8.48 -2.88
N LYS A 89 18.68 7.62 -2.49
CA LYS A 89 18.46 6.56 -1.48
C LYS A 89 17.82 7.05 -0.18
N LYS A 90 18.08 8.30 0.25
CA LYS A 90 17.48 8.92 1.45
C LYS A 90 15.99 9.27 1.30
N ALA A 91 15.44 9.22 0.09
CA ALA A 91 14.01 9.36 -0.19
C ALA A 91 13.25 8.02 -0.05
N LEU A 92 13.95 6.89 0.03
CA LEU A 92 13.34 5.58 0.28
C LEU A 92 12.89 5.52 1.73
N VAL A 93 11.57 5.53 1.95
CA VAL A 93 11.00 5.53 3.30
C VAL A 93 10.58 4.15 3.77
N GLY A 94 10.32 3.24 2.85
CA GLY A 94 9.89 1.89 3.18
C GLY A 94 10.06 0.92 2.02
N THR A 95 9.86 -0.35 2.34
CA THR A 95 9.95 -1.47 1.39
C THR A 95 8.92 -2.52 1.76
N GLY A 96 8.66 -3.45 0.85
CA GLY A 96 7.67 -4.50 1.04
C GLY A 96 7.68 -5.57 -0.04
N THR A 97 6.74 -6.50 0.08
CA THR A 97 6.46 -7.56 -0.90
C THR A 97 4.97 -7.62 -1.19
N ILE A 98 4.64 -8.13 -2.37
CA ILE A 98 3.27 -8.36 -2.82
C ILE A 98 3.23 -9.78 -3.35
N ASP A 99 2.45 -10.63 -2.70
CA ASP A 99 2.11 -11.94 -3.22
C ASP A 99 0.85 -11.78 -4.05
N ALA A 100 1.01 -11.91 -5.37
CA ALA A 100 -0.09 -11.81 -6.31
C ALA A 100 -0.21 -13.08 -7.15
N TYR A 101 -1.37 -13.26 -7.75
CA TYR A 101 -1.68 -14.36 -8.64
C TYR A 101 -2.38 -13.80 -9.88
N VAL A 102 -1.87 -14.18 -11.06
CA VAL A 102 -2.44 -13.79 -12.34
C VAL A 102 -3.38 -14.89 -12.80
N TYR A 103 -4.60 -14.53 -13.15
CA TYR A 103 -5.64 -15.46 -13.57
C TYR A 103 -6.41 -14.93 -14.78
N GLN A 104 -7.15 -15.79 -15.47
CA GLN A 104 -8.01 -15.36 -16.58
C GLN A 104 -9.16 -14.54 -16.06
N THR A 105 -9.37 -13.32 -16.59
CA THR A 105 -10.43 -12.41 -16.10
C THR A 105 -11.82 -13.05 -16.17
N ALA A 106 -12.07 -13.88 -17.17
CA ALA A 106 -13.33 -14.58 -17.37
C ALA A 106 -13.50 -15.86 -16.51
N ASP A 107 -12.44 -16.32 -15.84
CA ASP A 107 -12.44 -17.51 -14.97
C ASP A 107 -11.69 -17.22 -13.65
N PRO A 108 -12.41 -16.77 -12.60
CA PRO A 108 -11.81 -16.47 -11.31
C PRO A 108 -11.42 -17.72 -10.52
N SER A 109 -11.61 -18.94 -11.02
CA SER A 109 -11.15 -20.16 -10.32
C SER A 109 -9.62 -20.18 -10.13
N GLY A 110 -8.88 -19.44 -10.97
CA GLY A 110 -7.43 -19.48 -11.02
C GLY A 110 -6.87 -20.61 -11.88
N ALA A 111 -7.71 -21.43 -12.52
CA ALA A 111 -7.27 -22.45 -13.45
C ALA A 111 -6.44 -21.85 -14.59
N GLY A 112 -5.27 -22.43 -14.86
CA GLY A 112 -4.32 -21.92 -15.86
C GLY A 112 -3.63 -20.60 -15.50
N GLY A 113 -3.80 -20.11 -14.27
CA GLY A 113 -3.09 -18.94 -13.76
C GLY A 113 -1.68 -19.26 -13.25
N PHE A 114 -1.00 -18.24 -12.73
CA PHE A 114 0.33 -18.36 -12.16
C PHE A 114 0.59 -17.34 -11.06
N ALA A 115 1.43 -17.70 -10.08
CA ALA A 115 1.89 -16.76 -9.07
C ALA A 115 2.78 -15.68 -9.70
N CYS A 116 2.64 -14.44 -9.23
CA CYS A 116 3.43 -13.31 -9.66
C CYS A 116 3.88 -12.49 -8.44
N PRO A 117 4.93 -12.95 -7.72
CA PRO A 117 5.46 -12.22 -6.58
C PRO A 117 6.13 -10.92 -7.05
N LYS A 118 5.88 -9.84 -6.32
CA LYS A 118 6.52 -8.54 -6.53
C LYS A 118 7.15 -8.01 -5.25
N LYS A 119 8.09 -7.09 -5.43
CA LYS A 119 8.63 -6.22 -4.39
C LYS A 119 8.03 -4.83 -4.55
N THR A 120 8.00 -4.09 -3.45
CA THR A 120 7.59 -2.69 -3.48
C THR A 120 8.58 -1.82 -2.73
N ASP A 121 8.91 -0.68 -3.34
CA ASP A 121 9.65 0.39 -2.71
C ASP A 121 8.73 1.60 -2.50
N LEU A 122 8.74 2.12 -1.28
CA LEU A 122 7.93 3.26 -0.86
C LEU A 122 8.82 4.50 -0.81
N TRP A 123 8.56 5.44 -1.72
CA TRP A 123 9.35 6.65 -1.89
C TRP A 123 8.62 7.88 -1.34
N ASN A 124 9.31 8.72 -0.57
CA ASN A 124 8.79 10.04 -0.22
C ASN A 124 8.68 10.90 -1.48
N ALA A 125 7.50 11.42 -1.78
CA ALA A 125 7.29 12.30 -2.94
C ALA A 125 7.00 13.76 -2.54
N GLY A 126 7.29 14.11 -1.29
CA GLY A 126 7.17 15.47 -0.75
C GLY A 126 6.06 15.60 0.28
N LYS A 127 5.57 16.83 0.48
CA LYS A 127 4.52 17.12 1.46
C LYS A 127 3.25 16.32 1.13
N ASN A 128 2.84 15.46 2.05
CA ASN A 128 1.65 14.62 1.95
C ASN A 128 1.61 13.72 0.69
N LYS A 129 2.77 13.34 0.13
CA LYS A 129 2.84 12.51 -1.07
C LYS A 129 3.80 11.34 -0.86
N MET A 130 3.43 10.20 -1.40
CA MET A 130 4.26 8.99 -1.47
C MET A 130 4.14 8.41 -2.87
N VAL A 131 5.14 7.66 -3.29
CA VAL A 131 5.10 6.85 -4.51
C VAL A 131 5.33 5.41 -4.13
N ILE A 132 4.51 4.53 -4.67
CA ILE A 132 4.63 3.08 -4.52
C ILE A 132 5.19 2.57 -5.84
N PHE A 133 6.40 2.04 -5.82
CA PHE A 133 7.05 1.47 -6.98
C PHE A 133 7.05 -0.05 -6.88
N ILE A 134 6.42 -0.73 -7.84
CA ILE A 134 6.25 -2.18 -7.84
C ILE A 134 7.16 -2.78 -8.92
N PHE A 135 7.99 -3.72 -8.53
CA PHE A 135 8.96 -4.36 -9.41
C PHE A 135 9.17 -5.82 -9.04
N GLY A 136 9.78 -6.59 -9.93
CA GLY A 136 10.06 -8.00 -9.70
C GLY A 136 10.67 -8.65 -10.92
N ASP A 137 11.02 -9.92 -10.79
CA ASP A 137 11.56 -10.71 -11.89
C ASP A 137 10.46 -10.94 -12.95
N PRO A 138 10.64 -10.48 -14.20
CA PRO A 138 9.64 -10.72 -15.26
C PRO A 138 9.39 -12.20 -15.54
N SER A 139 10.39 -13.07 -15.34
CA SER A 139 10.24 -14.51 -15.59
C SER A 139 9.20 -15.16 -14.66
N GLN A 140 8.97 -14.58 -13.49
CA GLN A 140 7.97 -15.04 -12.53
C GLN A 140 6.58 -14.43 -12.75
N CYS A 141 6.42 -13.56 -13.75
CA CYS A 141 5.22 -12.73 -13.93
C CYS A 141 4.81 -12.62 -15.41
N GLY A 142 5.03 -13.66 -16.21
CA GLY A 142 4.63 -13.67 -17.63
C GLY A 142 5.27 -12.56 -18.46
N GLY A 143 6.50 -12.15 -18.12
CA GLY A 143 7.22 -11.07 -18.79
C GLY A 143 7.00 -9.68 -18.20
N VAL A 144 6.06 -9.52 -17.26
CA VAL A 144 5.79 -8.23 -16.61
C VAL A 144 6.89 -7.95 -15.58
N ALA A 145 7.79 -7.02 -15.85
CA ALA A 145 8.88 -6.63 -14.96
C ALA A 145 8.44 -5.55 -13.95
N ALA A 146 9.00 -4.33 -14.09
CA ALA A 146 8.62 -3.16 -13.33
C ALA A 146 7.33 -2.53 -13.89
N LEU A 147 6.43 -2.15 -12.99
CA LEU A 147 5.17 -1.52 -13.34
C LEU A 147 5.30 0.01 -13.26
N PRO A 148 4.40 0.76 -13.94
CA PRO A 148 4.30 2.19 -13.73
C PRO A 148 4.15 2.53 -12.23
N PRO A 149 4.84 3.57 -11.72
CA PRO A 149 4.77 3.94 -10.32
C PRO A 149 3.37 4.46 -9.95
N ILE A 150 2.86 4.03 -8.80
CA ILE A 150 1.56 4.48 -8.28
C ILE A 150 1.78 5.71 -7.41
N SER A 151 1.09 6.80 -7.75
CA SER A 151 1.08 8.01 -6.92
C SER A 151 0.09 7.85 -5.77
N ALA A 152 0.54 8.15 -4.55
CA ALA A 152 -0.26 8.09 -3.34
C ALA A 152 -0.23 9.42 -2.59
N THR A 153 -1.30 9.71 -1.87
CA THR A 153 -1.47 10.96 -1.12
C THR A 153 -1.85 10.69 0.32
N PHE A 154 -1.36 11.54 1.22
CA PHE A 154 -1.79 11.53 2.62
C PHE A 154 -2.88 12.57 2.82
N VAL A 155 -4.08 12.10 3.17
CA VAL A 155 -5.25 12.94 3.47
C VAL A 155 -5.50 12.97 4.98
N ASN A 156 -5.99 14.09 5.51
CA ASN A 156 -6.33 14.18 6.92
C ASN A 156 -7.61 13.37 7.21
N THR A 157 -7.65 12.76 8.40
CA THR A 157 -8.85 12.09 8.93
C THR A 157 -9.17 12.67 10.31
N SER A 158 -10.34 12.33 10.87
CA SER A 158 -10.75 12.79 12.21
C SER A 158 -9.76 12.43 13.31
N GLY A 159 -9.00 11.34 13.14
CA GLY A 159 -8.07 10.82 14.14
C GLY A 159 -6.59 10.90 13.75
N GLY A 160 -6.22 11.28 12.52
CA GLY A 160 -4.84 11.23 12.04
C GLY A 160 -4.73 11.51 10.54
N GLN A 161 -4.02 10.65 9.81
CA GLN A 161 -3.91 10.75 8.35
C GLN A 161 -4.10 9.38 7.69
N ALA A 162 -4.55 9.38 6.44
CA ALA A 162 -4.69 8.18 5.63
C ALA A 162 -3.86 8.27 4.35
N LEU A 163 -3.15 7.19 4.02
CA LEU A 163 -2.54 7.01 2.71
C LEU A 163 -3.61 6.53 1.74
N GLN A 164 -3.84 7.28 0.67
CA GLN A 164 -4.85 6.99 -0.35
C GLN A 164 -4.18 6.89 -1.72
N PHE A 165 -4.53 5.86 -2.47
CA PHE A 165 -4.09 5.66 -3.85
C PHE A 165 -5.07 4.78 -4.63
N ASP A 166 -5.05 4.98 -5.95
CA ASP A 166 -5.74 4.14 -6.90
C ASP A 166 -4.72 3.33 -7.69
N VAL A 167 -5.03 2.06 -7.95
CA VAL A 167 -4.21 1.18 -8.77
C VAL A 167 -4.67 1.32 -10.22
N PRO A 168 -3.81 1.78 -11.15
CA PRO A 168 -4.19 1.92 -12.55
C PRO A 168 -4.63 0.60 -13.18
N PRO A 169 -5.58 0.63 -14.15
CA PRO A 169 -5.99 -0.57 -14.89
C PRO A 169 -4.81 -1.27 -15.60
N THR A 170 -3.78 -0.52 -16.00
CA THR A 170 -2.55 -1.08 -16.59
C THR A 170 -1.72 -1.93 -15.63
N ILE A 171 -2.03 -1.89 -14.33
CA ILE A 171 -1.44 -2.75 -13.30
C ILE A 171 -2.40 -3.90 -12.97
N LEU A 172 -3.70 -3.64 -12.85
CA LEU A 172 -4.71 -4.66 -12.55
C LEU A 172 -4.91 -5.66 -13.71
N HIS A 173 -4.70 -5.18 -14.94
CA HIS A 173 -4.88 -5.90 -16.20
C HIS A 173 -3.71 -5.61 -17.16
N ALA A 174 -2.48 -5.88 -16.72
CA ALA A 174 -1.27 -5.61 -17.51
C ALA A 174 -1.23 -6.37 -18.84
N VAL A 175 -1.92 -7.51 -18.94
CA VAL A 175 -2.07 -8.32 -20.15
C VAL A 175 -3.56 -8.50 -20.42
N ALA A 176 -3.96 -8.29 -21.68
CA ALA A 176 -5.37 -8.40 -22.08
C ALA A 176 -5.95 -9.78 -21.74
N GLY A 177 -7.13 -9.79 -21.13
CA GLY A 177 -7.82 -11.02 -20.69
C GLY A 177 -7.29 -11.63 -19.39
N LEU A 178 -6.26 -11.03 -18.76
CA LEU A 178 -5.74 -11.44 -17.47
C LEU A 178 -6.02 -10.39 -16.39
N SER A 179 -6.25 -10.87 -15.18
CA SER A 179 -6.43 -10.08 -13.97
C SER A 179 -5.37 -10.44 -12.93
N VAL A 180 -4.99 -9.47 -12.10
CA VAL A 180 -4.07 -9.67 -10.98
C VAL A 180 -4.85 -9.67 -9.66
N ALA A 181 -4.90 -10.82 -8.99
CA ALA A 181 -5.37 -10.94 -7.62
C ALA A 181 -4.20 -10.69 -6.66
N VAL A 182 -4.34 -9.72 -5.76
CA VAL A 182 -3.40 -9.52 -4.66
C VAL A 182 -3.86 -10.37 -3.48
N HIS A 183 -3.00 -11.25 -2.98
CA HIS A 183 -3.31 -12.11 -1.82
C HIS A 183 -2.74 -11.57 -0.53
N ASN A 184 -1.47 -11.17 -0.55
CA ASN A 184 -0.80 -10.60 0.62
C ASN A 184 0.07 -9.42 0.22
N VAL A 185 0.08 -8.40 1.06
CA VAL A 185 1.05 -7.31 0.97
C VAL A 185 1.73 -7.16 2.31
N THR A 186 3.05 -7.10 2.26
CA THR A 186 3.85 -6.65 3.39
C THR A 186 4.41 -5.27 3.09
N SER A 187 4.40 -4.37 4.07
CA SER A 187 4.97 -3.05 3.90
C SER A 187 5.49 -2.51 5.22
N THR A 188 6.72 -2.01 5.20
CA THR A 188 7.37 -1.39 6.35
C THR A 188 7.90 -0.02 5.98
N VAL A 189 7.39 1.02 6.63
CA VAL A 189 7.98 2.36 6.61
C VAL A 189 8.88 2.51 7.83
N LYS A 190 10.16 2.76 7.58
CA LYS A 190 11.19 2.84 8.60
C LYS A 190 10.96 4.06 9.50
N LYS A 191 11.42 3.97 10.75
CA LYS A 191 11.54 5.14 11.64
C LYS A 191 12.67 6.05 11.15
N LEU A 192 12.36 6.90 10.17
CA LEU A 192 13.30 7.88 9.64
C LEU A 192 13.22 9.18 10.43
N THR A 193 14.38 9.78 10.71
CA THR A 193 14.47 11.04 11.43
C THR A 193 15.39 12.03 10.72
N VAL A 194 15.16 13.32 10.96
CA VAL A 194 15.99 14.42 10.49
C VAL A 194 15.99 15.55 11.52
N LYS A 195 17.11 16.27 11.66
CA LYS A 195 17.15 17.50 12.47
C LYS A 195 16.61 18.67 11.65
N LYS A 196 15.59 19.36 12.15
CA LYS A 196 15.05 20.59 11.57
C LYS A 196 14.89 21.64 12.67
N LYS A 197 15.55 22.78 12.52
CA LYS A 197 15.52 23.90 13.50
C LYS A 197 15.81 23.42 14.93
N GLY A 198 16.87 22.62 15.11
CA GLY A 198 17.27 22.06 16.40
C GLY A 198 16.38 20.93 16.95
N LYS A 199 15.25 20.59 16.30
CA LYS A 199 14.34 19.53 16.74
C LYS A 199 14.47 18.28 15.86
N THR A 200 14.47 17.11 16.48
CA THR A 200 14.37 15.82 15.77
C THR A 200 12.94 15.65 15.26
N ARG A 201 12.79 15.45 13.95
CA ARG A 201 11.50 15.22 13.28
C ARG A 201 11.49 13.86 12.61
N GLY A 202 10.40 13.12 12.78
CA GLY A 202 10.18 11.82 12.15
C GLY A 202 9.50 11.93 10.80
N TYR A 203 9.72 10.96 9.90
CA TYR A 203 8.89 10.83 8.69
C TYR A 203 7.43 10.57 9.08
N PHE A 204 7.22 9.56 9.92
CA PHE A 204 6.01 9.44 10.73
C PHE A 204 6.25 9.92 12.15
N GLU A 205 5.26 10.59 12.72
CA GLU A 205 5.26 11.01 14.12
C GLU A 205 3.94 10.65 14.80
N ALA A 206 4.03 10.04 15.97
CA ALA A 206 2.92 9.91 16.90
C ALA A 206 2.60 11.28 17.52
N VAL A 207 1.35 11.72 17.38
CA VAL A 207 0.85 13.03 17.84
C VAL A 207 -0.33 12.92 18.79
N GLY A 208 -0.68 11.70 19.18
CA GLY A 208 -1.72 11.40 20.14
C GLY A 208 -2.09 9.92 20.10
N CYS A 209 -2.90 9.53 21.08
CA CYS A 209 -3.53 8.22 21.09
C CYS A 209 -4.96 8.29 21.62
N PRO A 210 -5.92 8.64 20.74
CA PRO A 210 -7.34 8.68 21.09
C PRO A 210 -7.80 7.34 21.67
N GLY A 211 -8.49 7.37 22.81
CA GLY A 211 -9.00 6.17 23.46
C GLY A 211 -7.92 5.16 23.91
N GLY A 212 -6.66 5.59 24.06
CA GLY A 212 -5.54 4.70 24.44
C GLY A 212 -5.22 3.64 23.39
N LYS A 213 -5.66 3.84 22.14
CA LYS A 213 -5.45 2.90 21.05
C LYS A 213 -4.97 3.60 19.79
N ARG A 214 -4.06 2.92 19.09
CA ARG A 214 -3.65 3.27 17.74
C ARG A 214 -4.28 2.27 16.78
N THR A 215 -5.25 2.75 16.02
CA THR A 215 -6.00 1.95 15.05
C THR A 215 -5.49 2.22 13.65
N VAL A 216 -5.31 1.14 12.89
CA VAL A 216 -5.09 1.16 11.44
C VAL A 216 -6.33 0.57 10.79
N VAL A 217 -6.96 1.34 9.91
CA VAL A 217 -8.12 0.91 9.13
C VAL A 217 -7.72 0.93 7.66
N VAL A 218 -7.89 -0.20 6.98
CA VAL A 218 -7.71 -0.27 5.52
C VAL A 218 -9.08 -0.41 4.89
N THR A 219 -9.42 0.51 4.01
CA THR A 219 -10.58 0.41 3.12
C THR A 219 -10.11 -0.04 1.75
N PHE A 220 -10.76 -1.07 1.24
CA PHE A 220 -10.50 -1.67 -0.07
C PHE A 220 -11.74 -1.45 -0.93
N THR A 221 -11.54 -0.93 -2.14
CA THR A 221 -12.61 -0.80 -3.14
C THR A 221 -12.27 -1.69 -4.32
N PRO A 222 -12.94 -2.85 -4.46
CA PRO A 222 -12.76 -3.73 -5.61
C PRO A 222 -13.30 -3.11 -6.90
N GLU A 223 -12.87 -3.63 -8.05
CA GLU A 223 -13.44 -3.24 -9.35
C GLU A 223 -14.90 -3.67 -9.46
N VAL A 224 -15.23 -4.83 -8.90
CA VAL A 224 -16.57 -5.41 -8.82
C VAL A 224 -16.95 -5.71 -7.37
N GLY A 225 -18.22 -5.50 -7.04
CA GLY A 225 -18.74 -5.66 -5.68
C GLY A 225 -18.52 -4.46 -4.76
N SER A 226 -18.82 -4.67 -3.48
CA SER A 226 -18.85 -3.59 -2.49
C SER A 226 -17.49 -3.35 -1.84
N PRO A 227 -17.17 -2.09 -1.47
CA PRO A 227 -16.02 -1.81 -0.64
C PRO A 227 -16.06 -2.58 0.70
N GLY A 228 -14.90 -3.01 1.17
CA GLY A 228 -14.73 -3.66 2.46
C GLY A 228 -13.70 -2.94 3.33
N THR A 229 -13.73 -3.22 4.63
CA THR A 229 -12.74 -2.67 5.56
C THR A 229 -12.13 -3.76 6.43
N ALA A 230 -10.84 -3.61 6.73
CA ALA A 230 -10.14 -4.38 7.75
C ALA A 230 -9.55 -3.43 8.78
N THR A 231 -9.57 -3.83 10.05
CA THR A 231 -9.12 -2.98 11.16
C THR A 231 -8.18 -3.74 12.09
N LYS A 232 -7.07 -3.11 12.47
CA LYS A 232 -6.18 -3.55 13.54
C LYS A 232 -6.00 -2.43 14.55
N SER A 233 -6.05 -2.75 15.83
CA SER A 233 -5.71 -1.81 16.90
C SER A 233 -4.58 -2.36 17.75
N GLN A 234 -3.70 -1.47 18.19
CA GLN A 234 -2.72 -1.73 19.23
C GLN A 234 -2.88 -0.70 20.35
N SER A 235 -2.53 -1.04 21.59
CA SER A 235 -2.49 -0.10 22.71
C SER A 235 -1.45 0.99 22.49
N CYS A 236 -1.44 2.03 23.32
CA CYS A 236 -0.50 3.14 23.37
C CYS A 236 -0.86 4.02 24.59
#